data_AF-A0A0V1LJ47-F1
#
_entry.id   AF-A0A0V1LJ47-F1
#
_cell.length_a   1.000
_cell.length_b   1.000
_cell.length_c   1.000
_cell.angle_alpha   90.00
_cell.angle_beta   90.00
_cell.angle_gamma   90.00
#
_symmetry.space_group_name_H-M   'P 1'
#
loop_
_entity.id
_entity.type
_entity.pdbx_description
1 polymer ?
#
loop_
_entity_poly.entity_id
_entity_poly.type
_entity_poly.pdbx_seq_one_letter_code
_entity_poly.pdbx_strand_id
1 'polypeptide(L)'
;MSRSRSRYRRHRDRRTRSRSRARSRRRYRDRSPESSYKRRRELSRSRNRSTKRAASCSSSGSSLSDGKISKYVREEKKSRRNEQLLMANQLKLTSTVPTTVEMPAGLRTNSSNLTTTLQQVDSSNLMKATIFPLDESVIEKRAQQLLQARIADVDAEVASRLAAAKSDLEAQIRARISMELQEEISACQRRRIETALRRAGTSASGKIARARRDEERLLMLETKRMLETERQELKKEKDKIVREEQTIILGKGGSRPKLKFSLNKTK
;
A
#
# COMPACT_ATOMS: atom_id res chain seq x y z
N MET A 1 -38.62 -2.67 -60.05
CA MET A 1 -40.04 -2.29 -59.82
C MET A 1 -40.50 -2.82 -58.46
N SER A 2 -41.41 -2.22 -57.70
CA SER A 2 -41.98 -0.85 -57.79
C SER A 2 -42.62 -0.38 -56.47
N ARG A 3 -42.19 0.79 -55.98
CA ARG A 3 -42.98 1.88 -55.34
C ARG A 3 -44.08 1.55 -54.30
N SER A 4 -43.99 2.28 -53.16
CA SER A 4 -45.12 2.92 -52.42
C SER A 4 -46.00 2.02 -51.50
N ARG A 5 -46.66 2.50 -50.43
CA ARG A 5 -46.83 3.86 -49.86
C ARG A 5 -47.23 3.87 -48.36
N SER A 6 -46.82 4.96 -47.68
CA SER A 6 -47.30 5.49 -46.38
C SER A 6 -48.75 5.22 -45.94
N ARG A 7 -48.96 4.99 -44.63
CA ARG A 7 -50.10 5.55 -43.87
C ARG A 7 -49.72 6.13 -42.51
N TYR A 8 -50.16 7.37 -42.31
CA TYR A 8 -50.09 8.23 -41.12
C TYR A 8 -50.42 7.60 -39.76
N ARG A 9 -49.76 8.10 -38.71
CA ARG A 9 -50.42 8.82 -37.59
C ARG A 9 -49.45 9.77 -36.87
N ARG A 10 -49.55 11.08 -37.15
CA ARG A 10 -48.92 12.16 -36.36
C ARG A 10 -49.94 12.72 -35.37
N HIS A 11 -49.73 12.53 -34.07
CA HIS A 11 -50.25 13.40 -33.01
C HIS A 11 -49.04 13.84 -32.18
N ARG A 12 -48.62 15.12 -32.18
CA ARG A 12 -49.25 16.34 -31.63
C ARG A 12 -48.92 16.53 -30.14
N ASP A 13 -47.68 16.92 -29.86
CA ASP A 13 -47.30 17.59 -28.61
C ASP A 13 -46.61 18.95 -28.85
N ARG A 14 -47.39 19.88 -29.44
CA ARG A 14 -47.14 21.32 -29.29
C ARG A 14 -47.75 21.80 -27.97
N ARG A 15 -47.01 21.74 -26.85
CA ARG A 15 -47.14 22.63 -25.67
C ARG A 15 -46.18 22.25 -24.53
N THR A 16 -45.09 23.00 -24.36
CA THR A 16 -44.41 23.23 -23.04
C THR A 16 -43.22 24.21 -23.12
N ARG A 17 -42.71 24.54 -24.33
CA ARG A 17 -41.48 25.34 -24.53
C ARG A 17 -41.53 26.82 -24.07
N SER A 18 -42.60 27.27 -23.39
CA SER A 18 -42.81 28.68 -23.00
C SER A 18 -42.68 28.97 -21.49
N ARG A 19 -42.51 27.97 -20.61
CA ARG A 19 -42.48 28.19 -19.14
C ARG A 19 -41.08 28.37 -18.52
N SER A 20 -40.00 28.13 -19.27
CA SER A 20 -38.61 28.20 -18.75
C SER A 20 -38.04 29.63 -18.65
N ARG A 21 -38.47 30.58 -19.50
CA ARG A 21 -37.92 31.96 -19.51
C ARG A 21 -38.36 32.81 -18.31
N ALA A 22 -39.55 32.59 -17.75
CA ALA A 22 -40.08 33.39 -16.65
C ALA A 22 -39.41 33.13 -15.28
N ARG A 23 -38.91 31.90 -15.02
CA ARG A 23 -38.25 31.56 -13.74
C ARG A 23 -36.80 32.04 -13.61
N SER A 24 -36.15 32.40 -14.72
CA SER A 24 -34.74 32.85 -14.69
C SER A 24 -34.58 34.25 -14.07
N ARG A 25 -35.50 35.18 -14.37
CA ARG A 25 -35.39 36.59 -13.97
C ARG A 25 -35.70 36.90 -12.49
N ARG A 26 -36.24 35.96 -11.71
CA ARG A 26 -36.55 36.16 -10.26
C ARG A 26 -35.45 35.71 -9.28
N ARG A 27 -34.33 35.13 -9.73
CA ARG A 27 -33.24 34.62 -8.84
C ARG A 27 -32.06 35.57 -8.61
N TYR A 28 -32.23 36.86 -8.91
CA TYR A 28 -31.15 37.85 -8.81
C TYR A 28 -31.34 38.97 -7.77
N ARG A 29 -32.45 39.00 -7.01
CA ARG A 29 -32.73 40.12 -6.10
C ARG A 29 -32.33 39.96 -4.63
N ASP A 30 -32.14 38.74 -4.12
CA ASP A 30 -31.74 38.51 -2.72
C ASP A 30 -30.52 37.58 -2.61
N ARG A 31 -29.32 38.17 -2.73
CA ARG A 31 -28.05 37.55 -2.35
C ARG A 31 -27.33 38.39 -1.29
N SER A 32 -27.90 38.42 -0.09
CA SER A 32 -27.16 38.88 1.09
C SER A 32 -25.85 38.07 1.23
N PRO A 33 -24.68 38.72 1.51
CA PRO A 33 -23.40 38.04 1.69
C PRO A 33 -23.45 36.88 2.71
N GLU A 34 -24.27 37.03 3.75
CA GLU A 34 -24.58 36.04 4.79
C GLU A 34 -24.98 34.67 4.22
N SER A 35 -25.77 34.67 3.14
CA SER A 35 -26.28 33.48 2.44
C SER A 35 -25.17 32.75 1.66
N SER A 36 -24.18 33.49 1.17
CA SER A 36 -23.01 32.93 0.47
C SER A 36 -22.09 32.19 1.45
N TYR A 37 -21.79 32.81 2.60
CA TYR A 37 -20.96 32.20 3.64
C TYR A 37 -21.61 30.96 4.25
N LYS A 38 -22.90 31.01 4.60
CA LYS A 38 -23.64 29.84 5.09
C LYS A 38 -23.61 28.70 4.07
N ARG A 39 -23.89 28.98 2.78
CA ARG A 39 -23.85 27.96 1.70
C ARG A 39 -22.45 27.38 1.46
N ARG A 40 -21.38 28.19 1.55
CA ARG A 40 -19.99 27.71 1.46
C ARG A 40 -19.63 26.81 2.65
N ARG A 41 -20.09 27.16 3.87
CA ARG A 41 -19.90 26.34 5.09
C ARG A 41 -20.66 25.02 5.03
N GLU A 42 -21.90 25.03 4.53
CA GLU A 42 -22.72 23.85 4.26
C GLU A 42 -22.04 22.91 3.24
N LEU A 43 -21.56 23.44 2.11
CA LEU A 43 -20.85 22.66 1.09
C LEU A 43 -19.57 22.01 1.63
N SER A 44 -18.81 22.73 2.46
CA SER A 44 -17.61 22.18 3.13
C SER A 44 -17.96 21.10 4.17
N ARG A 45 -19.02 21.29 4.95
CA ARG A 45 -19.52 20.27 5.92
C ARG A 45 -20.07 19.02 5.21
N SER A 46 -20.75 19.20 4.08
CA SER A 46 -21.24 18.11 3.24
C SER A 46 -20.08 17.28 2.66
N ARG A 47 -19.06 17.94 2.10
CA ARG A 47 -17.82 17.27 1.64
C ARG A 47 -17.10 16.51 2.76
N ASN A 48 -17.04 17.07 3.97
CA ASN A 48 -16.41 16.39 5.11
C ASN A 48 -17.24 15.23 5.67
N ARG A 49 -18.57 15.24 5.51
CA ARG A 49 -19.44 14.09 5.82
C ARG A 49 -19.35 13.00 4.76
N SER A 50 -19.26 13.34 3.47
CA SER A 50 -19.13 12.34 2.40
C SER A 50 -17.77 11.65 2.41
N THR A 51 -16.67 12.36 2.69
CA THR A 51 -15.34 11.73 2.85
C THR A 51 -15.28 10.83 4.09
N LYS A 52 -15.85 11.24 5.23
CA LYS A 52 -15.95 10.35 6.41
C LYS A 52 -16.80 9.11 6.14
N ARG A 53 -17.92 9.23 5.42
CA ARG A 53 -18.74 8.07 5.02
C ARG A 53 -18.00 7.14 4.07
N ALA A 54 -17.32 7.67 3.05
CA ALA A 54 -16.54 6.87 2.10
C ALA A 54 -15.39 6.09 2.77
N ALA A 55 -14.74 6.69 3.77
CA ALA A 55 -13.73 6.02 4.59
C ALA A 55 -14.31 4.87 5.45
N SER A 56 -15.59 4.93 5.83
CA SER A 56 -16.26 3.89 6.63
C SER A 56 -16.92 2.75 5.83
N CYS A 57 -17.02 2.85 4.50
CA CYS A 57 -17.72 1.84 3.67
C CYS A 57 -16.85 1.18 2.58
N SER A 58 -15.52 1.42 2.56
CA SER A 58 -14.59 0.84 1.58
C SER A 58 -13.79 -0.34 2.14
N SER A 59 -14.49 -1.43 2.47
CA SER A 59 -13.89 -2.71 2.90
C SER A 59 -13.85 -3.78 1.78
N SER A 60 -13.70 -3.35 0.53
CA SER A 60 -13.44 -4.21 -0.63
C SER A 60 -12.82 -3.42 -1.78
N GLY A 61 -11.93 -4.06 -2.55
CA GLY A 61 -11.32 -3.48 -3.75
C GLY A 61 -9.84 -3.12 -3.61
N SER A 62 -9.00 -3.74 -4.44
CA SER A 62 -7.58 -3.44 -4.59
C SER A 62 -7.39 -2.20 -5.48
N SER A 63 -7.70 -1.02 -4.96
CA SER A 63 -7.27 0.24 -5.57
C SER A 63 -6.79 1.22 -4.50
N LEU A 64 -5.64 1.87 -4.76
CA LEU A 64 -5.21 3.00 -3.96
C LEU A 64 -6.19 4.13 -4.23
N SER A 65 -6.93 4.56 -3.20
CA SER A 65 -7.80 5.73 -3.32
C SER A 65 -6.99 6.97 -3.72
N ASP A 66 -7.54 7.86 -4.55
CA ASP A 66 -6.83 9.05 -5.07
C ASP A 66 -6.13 9.88 -3.99
N GLY A 67 -6.69 9.93 -2.78
CA GLY A 67 -6.06 10.58 -1.64
C GLY A 67 -4.73 9.93 -1.19
N LYS A 68 -4.62 8.60 -1.27
CA LYS A 68 -3.37 7.86 -1.03
C LYS A 68 -2.38 8.10 -2.16
N ILE A 69 -2.82 8.03 -3.43
CA ILE A 69 -1.97 8.32 -4.59
C ILE A 69 -1.41 9.75 -4.52
N SER A 70 -2.25 10.75 -4.22
CA SER A 70 -1.81 12.14 -4.06
C SER A 70 -0.84 12.32 -2.88
N LYS A 71 -0.96 11.52 -1.81
CA LYS A 71 0.00 11.53 -0.71
C LYS A 71 1.35 10.97 -1.16
N TYR A 72 1.37 9.77 -1.77
CA TYR A 72 2.60 9.17 -2.30
C TYR A 72 3.32 10.06 -3.31
N VAL A 73 2.61 10.64 -4.28
CA VAL A 73 3.20 11.57 -5.27
C VAL A 73 3.77 12.85 -4.62
N ARG A 74 3.20 13.32 -3.50
CA ARG A 74 3.78 14.45 -2.74
C ARG A 74 5.01 14.05 -1.95
N GLU A 75 5.02 12.85 -1.36
CA GLU A 75 6.17 12.32 -0.63
C GLU A 75 7.33 12.01 -1.60
N GLU A 76 7.06 11.40 -2.74
CA GLU A 76 8.05 11.17 -3.81
C GLU A 76 8.65 12.49 -4.33
N LYS A 77 7.81 13.52 -4.61
CA LYS A 77 8.30 14.85 -5.02
C LYS A 77 9.11 15.56 -3.93
N LYS A 78 8.90 15.26 -2.65
CA LYS A 78 9.75 15.74 -1.56
C LYS A 78 11.07 14.95 -1.51
N SER A 79 11.02 13.63 -1.62
CA SER A 79 12.20 12.76 -1.62
C SER A 79 13.16 13.11 -2.76
N ARG A 80 12.67 13.25 -4.00
CA ARG A 80 13.50 13.67 -5.16
C ARG A 80 14.18 15.02 -4.94
N ARG A 81 13.51 15.99 -4.29
CA ARG A 81 14.14 17.28 -3.94
C ARG A 81 15.21 17.13 -2.86
N ASN A 82 14.97 16.26 -1.87
CA ASN A 82 15.94 16.00 -0.81
C ASN A 82 17.18 15.26 -1.33
N GLU A 83 16.99 14.32 -2.26
CA GLU A 83 18.05 13.61 -2.98
C GLU A 83 18.84 14.56 -3.90
N GLN A 84 18.16 15.46 -4.63
CA GLN A 84 18.83 16.52 -5.39
C GLN A 84 19.65 17.47 -4.51
N LEU A 85 19.15 17.83 -3.32
CA LEU A 85 19.91 18.62 -2.33
C LEU A 85 21.11 17.84 -1.78
N LEU A 86 20.96 16.54 -1.51
CA LEU A 86 22.04 15.68 -1.06
C LEU A 86 23.13 15.58 -2.14
N MET A 87 22.76 15.30 -3.39
CA MET A 87 23.69 15.28 -4.53
C MET A 87 24.36 16.65 -4.75
N ALA A 88 23.61 17.75 -4.66
CA ALA A 88 24.19 19.09 -4.77
C ALA A 88 25.17 19.43 -3.63
N ASN A 89 24.94 18.90 -2.43
CA ASN A 89 25.87 19.06 -1.30
C ASN A 89 27.11 18.16 -1.47
N GLN A 90 26.97 16.93 -1.95
CA GLN A 90 28.11 16.07 -2.32
C GLN A 90 28.97 16.76 -3.39
N LEU A 91 28.35 17.33 -4.43
CA LEU A 91 29.06 18.06 -5.50
C LEU A 91 29.79 19.32 -4.98
N LYS A 92 29.22 20.04 -4.00
CA LYS A 92 29.87 21.17 -3.34
C LYS A 92 31.08 20.75 -2.49
N LEU A 93 31.03 19.57 -1.87
CA LEU A 93 32.17 19.00 -1.15
C LEU A 93 33.27 18.51 -2.09
N THR A 94 32.94 18.14 -3.34
CA THR A 94 33.94 17.80 -4.37
C THR A 94 34.44 19.01 -5.18
N SER A 95 33.75 20.15 -5.15
CA SER A 95 34.15 21.35 -5.90
C SER A 95 35.15 22.25 -5.16
N THR A 96 35.42 22.00 -3.88
CA THR A 96 36.54 22.64 -3.18
C THR A 96 37.84 21.94 -3.55
N VAL A 97 38.38 22.27 -4.73
CA VAL A 97 39.76 21.99 -5.08
C VAL A 97 40.64 23.01 -4.34
N PRO A 98 41.46 22.61 -3.35
CA PRO A 98 42.60 23.43 -2.95
C PRO A 98 43.63 23.35 -4.07
N THR A 99 43.98 24.49 -4.65
CA THR A 99 45.09 24.59 -5.62
C THR A 99 46.43 24.52 -4.89
N THR A 100 46.76 23.35 -4.35
CA THR A 100 48.06 23.01 -3.77
C THR A 100 48.48 21.63 -4.27
N VAL A 101 49.36 21.61 -5.26
CA VAL A 101 49.93 20.40 -5.83
C VAL A 101 50.92 19.80 -4.82
N GLU A 102 50.49 18.81 -4.05
CA GLU A 102 51.42 17.90 -3.39
C GLU A 102 51.65 16.68 -4.28
N MET A 103 52.83 16.63 -4.90
CA MET A 103 53.33 15.44 -5.59
C MET A 103 53.73 14.37 -4.58
N PRO A 104 53.48 13.07 -4.83
CA PRO A 104 53.91 12.01 -3.92
C PRO A 104 55.44 11.99 -3.77
N ALA A 105 55.91 12.05 -2.53
CA ALA A 105 57.32 11.98 -2.19
C ALA A 105 57.87 10.57 -2.46
N GLY A 106 58.38 10.32 -3.68
CA GLY A 106 58.67 8.94 -4.10
C GLY A 106 59.76 8.72 -5.17
N LEU A 107 60.46 9.75 -5.67
CA LEU A 107 61.65 9.58 -6.51
C LEU A 107 62.69 10.66 -6.19
N ARG A 108 63.46 10.47 -5.11
CA ARG A 108 64.67 11.26 -4.85
C ARG A 108 65.80 10.78 -5.75
N THR A 109 66.53 11.74 -6.31
CA THR A 109 67.66 11.54 -7.21
C THR A 109 68.83 10.85 -6.52
N ASN A 110 69.16 9.61 -6.94
CA ASN A 110 70.47 9.02 -6.67
C ASN A 110 71.47 9.62 -7.68
N SER A 111 71.89 10.86 -7.42
CA SER A 111 72.86 11.60 -8.22
C SER A 111 73.95 12.19 -7.31
N SER A 112 74.82 11.32 -6.81
CA SER A 112 76.13 11.63 -6.24
C SER A 112 76.76 10.31 -5.77
N ASN A 113 77.85 9.91 -6.43
CA ASN A 113 78.95 9.05 -5.94
C ASN A 113 79.68 8.40 -7.14
N LEU A 114 80.42 9.22 -7.90
CA LEU A 114 81.53 8.75 -8.72
C LEU A 114 82.75 9.61 -8.37
N THR A 115 83.45 9.20 -7.32
CA THR A 115 84.68 9.82 -6.84
C THR A 115 85.79 9.58 -7.86
N THR A 116 86.42 10.65 -8.33
CA THR A 116 87.44 10.59 -9.38
C THR A 116 88.75 10.02 -8.85
N THR A 117 89.05 8.74 -9.10
CA THR A 117 90.43 8.24 -9.02
C THR A 117 91.17 8.65 -10.28
N LEU A 118 92.05 9.65 -10.12
CA LEU A 118 92.86 10.22 -11.17
C LEU A 118 93.89 9.18 -11.66
N GLN A 119 93.67 8.58 -12.82
CA GLN A 119 94.72 7.85 -13.54
C GLN A 119 94.90 8.46 -14.93
N GLN A 120 96.07 9.04 -15.11
CA GLN A 120 96.46 9.84 -16.26
C GLN A 120 96.72 8.91 -17.46
N VAL A 121 95.82 8.91 -18.44
CA VAL A 121 95.97 8.18 -19.70
C VAL A 121 95.85 9.19 -20.85
N ASP A 122 96.74 9.11 -21.82
CA ASP A 122 97.00 10.17 -22.81
C ASP A 122 95.76 10.59 -23.62
N SER A 123 95.27 11.79 -23.32
CA SER A 123 94.00 12.34 -23.82
C SER A 123 94.02 12.82 -25.27
N SER A 124 95.15 12.65 -25.98
CA SER A 124 95.36 13.16 -27.34
C SER A 124 94.89 12.22 -28.47
N ASN A 125 94.67 10.94 -28.20
CA ASN A 125 94.35 9.94 -29.25
C ASN A 125 92.95 9.31 -29.16
N LEU A 126 92.21 9.50 -28.06
CA LEU A 126 90.88 8.87 -27.88
C LEU A 126 89.73 9.68 -28.53
N MET A 127 89.89 11.00 -28.70
CA MET A 127 88.85 11.90 -29.24
C MET A 127 88.55 11.73 -30.76
N LYS A 128 89.25 10.82 -31.45
CA LYS A 128 88.99 10.50 -32.88
C LYS A 128 88.25 9.18 -33.09
N ALA A 129 88.03 8.39 -32.03
CA ALA A 129 87.26 7.17 -32.11
C ALA A 129 85.77 7.45 -31.84
N THR A 130 84.97 7.40 -32.90
CA THR A 130 83.51 7.15 -32.84
C THR A 130 82.65 8.14 -32.05
N ILE A 131 82.70 9.42 -32.40
CA ILE A 131 81.46 10.23 -32.45
C ILE A 131 81.06 10.30 -33.92
N PHE A 132 80.40 9.24 -34.41
CA PHE A 132 79.63 9.36 -35.65
C PHE A 132 78.48 10.34 -35.38
N PRO A 133 78.17 11.27 -36.30
CA PRO A 133 76.92 12.00 -36.22
C PRO A 133 75.78 10.98 -36.27
N LEU A 134 75.04 10.85 -35.17
CA LEU A 134 73.83 10.04 -35.14
C LEU A 134 72.81 10.72 -36.05
N ASP A 135 72.47 10.07 -37.16
CA ASP A 135 71.49 10.60 -38.11
C ASP A 135 70.20 11.00 -37.38
N GLU A 136 69.75 12.24 -37.58
CA GLU A 136 68.55 12.81 -36.95
C GLU A 136 67.35 11.84 -37.06
N SER A 137 67.18 11.22 -38.23
CA SER A 137 66.10 10.24 -38.48
C SER A 137 66.14 8.98 -37.60
N VAL A 138 67.30 8.59 -37.06
CA VAL A 138 67.43 7.47 -36.12
C VAL A 138 67.04 7.91 -34.71
N ILE A 139 67.39 9.15 -34.32
CA ILE A 139 66.98 9.78 -33.07
C ILE A 139 65.46 9.97 -33.06
N GLU A 140 64.89 10.52 -34.13
CA GLU A 140 63.44 10.69 -34.32
C GLU A 140 62.69 9.35 -34.22
N LYS A 141 63.12 8.30 -34.94
CA LYS A 141 62.49 6.97 -34.87
C LYS A 141 62.53 6.40 -33.46
N ARG A 142 63.65 6.56 -32.73
CA ARG A 142 63.77 6.09 -31.35
C ARG A 142 62.89 6.91 -30.39
N ALA A 143 62.79 8.22 -30.58
CA ALA A 143 61.88 9.07 -29.81
C ALA A 143 60.41 8.71 -30.07
N GLN A 144 60.02 8.50 -31.33
CA GLN A 144 58.68 8.02 -31.70
C GLN A 144 58.37 6.66 -31.07
N GLN A 145 59.28 5.70 -31.10
CA GLN A 145 59.11 4.39 -30.46
C GLN A 145 58.90 4.51 -28.94
N LEU A 146 59.69 5.35 -28.25
CA LEU A 146 59.54 5.58 -26.81
C LEU A 146 58.20 6.27 -26.46
N LEU A 147 57.77 7.25 -27.27
CA LEU A 147 56.46 7.88 -27.12
C LEU A 147 55.33 6.89 -27.37
N GLN A 148 55.41 6.08 -28.42
CA GLN A 148 54.40 5.09 -28.78
C GLN A 148 54.28 3.98 -27.71
N ALA A 149 55.41 3.52 -27.17
CA ALA A 149 55.42 2.60 -26.04
C ALA A 149 54.75 3.23 -24.81
N ARG A 150 55.08 4.50 -24.49
CA ARG A 150 54.49 5.19 -23.34
C ARG A 150 52.99 5.46 -23.49
N ILE A 151 52.52 5.72 -24.71
CA ILE A 151 51.09 5.84 -25.02
C ILE A 151 50.41 4.49 -24.81
N ALA A 152 50.97 3.39 -25.30
CA ALA A 152 50.42 2.05 -25.10
C ALA A 152 50.33 1.64 -23.61
N ASP A 153 51.33 1.99 -22.79
CA ASP A 153 51.29 1.79 -21.33
C ASP A 153 50.11 2.55 -20.70
N VAL A 154 49.93 3.82 -21.06
CA VAL A 154 48.85 4.68 -20.53
C VAL A 154 47.48 4.19 -21.00
N ASP A 155 47.33 3.80 -22.26
CA ASP A 155 46.09 3.23 -22.79
C ASP A 155 45.72 1.92 -22.09
N ALA A 156 46.70 1.07 -21.79
CA ALA A 156 46.49 -0.17 -21.02
C ALA A 156 46.07 0.13 -19.56
N GLU A 157 46.70 1.11 -18.90
CA GLU A 157 46.33 1.54 -17.55
C GLU A 157 44.92 2.14 -17.50
N VAL A 158 44.56 2.99 -18.48
CA VAL A 158 43.22 3.57 -18.62
C VAL A 158 42.19 2.49 -18.91
N ALA A 159 42.47 1.55 -19.82
CA ALA A 159 41.60 0.43 -20.11
C ALA A 159 41.35 -0.45 -18.87
N SER A 160 42.40 -0.73 -18.09
CA SER A 160 42.30 -1.47 -16.82
C SER A 160 41.42 -0.75 -15.79
N ARG A 161 41.63 0.56 -15.57
CA ARG A 161 40.79 1.37 -14.69
C ARG A 161 39.33 1.43 -15.14
N LEU A 162 39.08 1.56 -16.44
CA LEU A 162 37.73 1.57 -16.99
C LEU A 162 37.05 0.19 -16.88
N ALA A 163 37.80 -0.92 -17.01
CA ALA A 163 37.28 -2.26 -16.79
C ALA A 163 36.91 -2.50 -15.32
N ALA A 164 37.77 -2.10 -14.39
CA ALA A 164 37.50 -2.17 -12.95
C ALA A 164 36.26 -1.34 -12.55
N ALA A 165 36.19 -0.07 -12.97
CA ALA A 165 35.05 0.81 -12.68
C ALA A 165 33.73 0.28 -13.26
N LYS A 166 33.74 -0.35 -14.44
CA LYS A 166 32.57 -1.02 -15.01
C LYS A 166 32.17 -2.26 -14.20
N SER A 167 33.14 -3.10 -13.83
CA SER A 167 32.93 -4.27 -12.96
C SER A 167 32.26 -3.88 -11.64
N ASP A 168 32.78 -2.85 -10.96
CA ASP A 168 32.25 -2.39 -9.67
C ASP A 168 30.83 -1.82 -9.79
N LEU A 169 30.57 -1.05 -10.85
CA LEU A 169 29.25 -0.50 -11.15
C LEU A 169 28.24 -1.60 -11.49
N GLU A 170 28.62 -2.61 -12.28
CA GLU A 170 27.78 -3.79 -12.53
C GLU A 170 27.49 -4.58 -11.26
N ALA A 171 28.49 -4.79 -10.40
CA ALA A 171 28.32 -5.48 -9.12
C ALA A 171 27.33 -4.73 -8.21
N GLN A 172 27.44 -3.39 -8.13
CA GLN A 172 26.52 -2.55 -7.38
C GLN A 172 25.08 -2.61 -7.94
N ILE A 173 24.91 -2.57 -9.27
CA ILE A 173 23.59 -2.72 -9.90
C ILE A 173 22.98 -4.10 -9.60
N ARG A 174 23.76 -5.19 -9.75
CA ARG A 174 23.30 -6.55 -9.46
C ARG A 174 22.90 -6.72 -7.98
N ALA A 175 23.70 -6.18 -7.06
CA ALA A 175 23.41 -6.19 -5.63
C ALA A 175 22.13 -5.40 -5.29
N ARG A 176 21.95 -4.22 -5.90
CA ARG A 176 20.74 -3.41 -5.71
C ARG A 176 19.48 -4.12 -6.21
N ILE A 177 19.53 -4.71 -7.40
CA ILE A 177 18.41 -5.49 -7.97
C ILE A 177 18.06 -6.68 -7.08
N SER A 178 19.05 -7.39 -6.54
CA SER A 178 18.80 -8.54 -5.66
C SER A 178 18.18 -8.14 -4.32
N MET A 179 18.57 -6.99 -3.75
CA MET A 179 17.94 -6.42 -2.56
C MET A 179 16.49 -6.00 -2.82
N GLU A 180 16.24 -5.20 -3.87
CA GLU A 180 14.89 -4.73 -4.22
C GLU A 180 13.94 -5.92 -4.48
N LEU A 181 14.40 -6.96 -5.20
CA LEU A 181 13.65 -8.19 -5.43
C LEU A 181 13.34 -8.96 -4.12
N GLN A 182 14.32 -9.08 -3.23
CA GLN A 182 14.14 -9.77 -1.95
C GLN A 182 13.17 -9.03 -1.02
N GLU A 183 13.21 -7.69 -1.02
CA GLU A 183 12.24 -6.84 -0.33
C GLU A 183 10.82 -7.04 -0.88
N GLU A 184 10.63 -7.04 -2.21
CA GLU A 184 9.34 -7.29 -2.84
C GLU A 184 8.78 -8.68 -2.49
N ILE A 185 9.61 -9.73 -2.54
CA ILE A 185 9.23 -11.09 -2.14
C ILE A 185 8.76 -11.09 -0.67
N SER A 186 9.53 -10.48 0.23
CA SER A 186 9.18 -10.41 1.66
C SER A 186 7.90 -9.62 1.91
N ALA A 187 7.68 -8.51 1.20
CA ALA A 187 6.47 -7.69 1.29
C ALA A 187 5.24 -8.44 0.74
N CYS A 188 5.41 -9.20 -0.35
CA CYS A 188 4.39 -10.08 -0.89
C CYS A 188 4.01 -11.19 0.10
N GLN A 189 5.00 -11.84 0.73
CA GLN A 189 4.77 -12.83 1.78
C GLN A 189 4.01 -12.25 2.98
N ARG A 190 4.40 -11.06 3.49
CA ARG A 190 3.67 -10.36 4.56
C ARG A 190 2.20 -10.13 4.19
N ARG A 191 1.91 -9.61 2.99
CA ARG A 191 0.54 -9.41 2.49
C ARG A 191 -0.24 -10.73 2.35
N ARG A 192 0.40 -11.82 1.92
CA ARG A 192 -0.21 -13.16 1.84
C ARG A 192 -0.57 -13.69 3.23
N ILE A 193 0.31 -13.55 4.22
CA ILE A 193 0.07 -13.95 5.61
C ILE A 193 -1.07 -13.12 6.22
N GLU A 194 -1.03 -11.79 6.08
CA GLU A 194 -2.07 -10.88 6.58
C GLU A 194 -3.46 -11.21 5.99
N THR A 195 -3.54 -11.43 4.67
CA THR A 195 -4.80 -11.77 4.01
C THR A 195 -5.29 -13.18 4.34
N ALA A 196 -4.39 -14.16 4.58
CA ALA A 196 -4.74 -15.47 5.07
C ALA A 196 -5.28 -15.41 6.51
N LEU A 197 -4.58 -14.70 7.42
CA LEU A 197 -4.99 -14.49 8.80
C LEU A 197 -6.37 -13.80 8.88
N ARG A 198 -6.60 -12.77 8.06
CA ARG A 198 -7.89 -12.07 7.98
C ARG A 198 -9.03 -13.01 7.56
N ARG A 199 -8.79 -13.87 6.55
CA ARG A 199 -9.77 -14.88 6.10
C ARG A 199 -10.06 -15.90 7.20
N ALA A 200 -9.03 -16.40 7.87
CA ALA A 200 -9.16 -17.33 9.00
C ALA A 200 -9.98 -16.71 10.14
N GLY A 201 -9.67 -15.46 10.53
CA GLY A 201 -10.42 -14.71 11.54
C GLY A 201 -11.89 -14.53 11.20
N THR A 202 -12.23 -14.19 9.94
CA THR A 202 -13.65 -14.10 9.50
C THR A 202 -14.38 -15.43 9.47
N SER A 203 -13.67 -16.54 9.20
CA SER A 203 -14.26 -17.89 9.24
C SER A 203 -14.51 -18.33 10.67
N ALA A 204 -13.55 -18.11 11.57
CA ALA A 204 -13.66 -18.42 12.99
C ALA A 204 -14.79 -17.63 13.67
N SER A 205 -14.86 -16.30 13.46
CA SER A 205 -15.95 -15.49 14.01
C SER A 205 -17.31 -15.87 13.44
N GLY A 206 -17.37 -16.26 12.15
CA GLY A 206 -18.57 -16.81 11.53
C GLY A 206 -19.04 -18.13 12.16
N LYS A 207 -18.11 -19.03 12.51
CA LYS A 207 -18.41 -20.29 13.23
C LYS A 207 -18.93 -20.01 14.65
N ILE A 208 -18.26 -19.14 15.42
CA ILE A 208 -18.67 -18.74 16.77
C ILE A 208 -20.07 -18.11 16.75
N ALA A 209 -20.35 -17.25 15.78
CA ALA A 209 -21.66 -16.61 15.63
C ALA A 209 -22.77 -17.59 15.17
N ARG A 210 -22.44 -18.75 14.60
CA ARG A 210 -23.40 -19.82 14.34
C ARG A 210 -23.68 -20.61 15.62
N ALA A 211 -22.62 -21.09 16.29
CA ALA A 211 -22.72 -21.82 17.56
C ALA A 211 -23.61 -21.10 18.58
N ARG A 212 -23.40 -19.80 18.81
CA ARG A 212 -24.25 -19.00 19.72
C ARG A 212 -25.73 -18.97 19.34
N ARG A 213 -26.07 -18.90 18.04
CA ARG A 213 -27.47 -18.92 17.60
C ARG A 213 -28.09 -20.31 17.77
N ASP A 214 -27.30 -21.36 17.66
CA ASP A 214 -27.77 -22.73 17.83
C ASP A 214 -27.92 -23.06 19.34
N GLU A 215 -27.06 -22.52 20.21
CA GLU A 215 -27.24 -22.48 21.67
C GLU A 215 -28.53 -21.73 22.07
N GLU A 216 -28.74 -20.51 21.55
CA GLU A 216 -29.97 -19.72 21.76
C GLU A 216 -31.23 -20.48 21.31
N ARG A 217 -31.16 -21.22 20.19
CA ARG A 217 -32.26 -22.08 19.70
C ARG A 217 -32.53 -23.27 20.62
N LEU A 218 -31.49 -23.92 21.14
CA LEU A 218 -31.64 -25.03 22.07
C LEU A 218 -32.33 -24.56 23.36
N LEU A 219 -31.91 -23.42 23.93
CA LEU A 219 -32.57 -22.82 25.10
C LEU A 219 -34.04 -22.45 24.82
N MET A 220 -34.37 -21.96 23.62
CA MET A 220 -35.76 -21.71 23.21
C MET A 220 -36.60 -22.98 23.05
N LEU A 221 -35.98 -24.12 22.68
CA LEU A 221 -36.69 -25.40 22.58
C LEU A 221 -36.90 -26.03 23.98
N GLU A 222 -35.91 -25.94 24.84
CA GLU A 222 -35.99 -26.41 26.24
C GLU A 222 -37.05 -25.63 27.03
N THR A 223 -37.02 -24.29 26.97
CA THR A 223 -38.04 -23.45 27.62
C THR A 223 -39.45 -23.69 27.10
N LYS A 224 -39.63 -23.92 25.78
CA LYS A 224 -40.93 -24.36 25.23
C LYS A 224 -41.37 -25.70 25.78
N ARG A 225 -40.47 -26.69 25.84
CA ARG A 225 -40.77 -28.02 26.41
C ARG A 225 -41.22 -27.92 27.86
N MET A 226 -40.55 -27.09 28.68
CA MET A 226 -40.93 -26.87 30.08
C MET A 226 -42.32 -26.26 30.23
N LEU A 227 -42.65 -25.24 29.42
CA LEU A 227 -43.98 -24.62 29.41
C LEU A 227 -45.07 -25.58 28.89
N GLU A 228 -44.73 -26.48 27.97
CA GLU A 228 -45.65 -27.52 27.49
C GLU A 228 -45.91 -28.60 28.55
N THR A 229 -44.89 -29.03 29.31
CA THR A 229 -45.08 -29.95 30.43
C THR A 229 -45.94 -29.33 31.54
N GLU A 230 -45.65 -28.08 31.93
CA GLU A 230 -46.44 -27.33 32.93
C GLU A 230 -47.91 -27.19 32.49
N ARG A 231 -48.17 -26.85 31.22
CA ARG A 231 -49.53 -26.81 30.66
C ARG A 231 -50.24 -28.16 30.68
N GLN A 232 -49.53 -29.26 30.44
CA GLN A 232 -50.10 -30.60 30.52
C GLN A 232 -50.42 -31.01 31.96
N GLU A 233 -49.59 -30.61 32.93
CA GLU A 233 -49.81 -30.85 34.36
C GLU A 233 -51.01 -30.06 34.86
N LEU A 234 -51.06 -28.75 34.61
CA LEU A 234 -52.22 -27.91 34.92
C LEU A 234 -53.52 -28.40 34.27
N LYS A 235 -53.45 -28.99 33.07
CA LYS A 235 -54.61 -29.63 32.44
C LYS A 235 -55.02 -30.91 33.18
N LYS A 236 -54.08 -31.78 33.53
CA LYS A 236 -54.35 -32.99 34.33
C LYS A 236 -54.94 -32.65 35.71
N GLU A 237 -54.50 -31.58 36.34
CA GLU A 237 -55.06 -31.10 37.62
C GLU A 237 -56.48 -30.58 37.48
N LYS A 238 -56.76 -29.75 36.47
CA LYS A 238 -58.14 -29.33 36.15
C LYS A 238 -59.04 -30.52 35.83
N ASP A 239 -58.56 -31.48 35.05
CA ASP A 239 -59.29 -32.71 34.73
C ASP A 239 -59.53 -33.59 35.98
N LYS A 240 -58.65 -33.57 36.99
CA LYS A 240 -58.87 -34.23 38.29
C LYS A 240 -59.96 -33.52 39.10
N ILE A 241 -59.84 -32.20 39.29
CA ILE A 241 -60.81 -31.38 40.03
C ILE A 241 -62.22 -31.56 39.44
N VAL A 242 -62.35 -31.46 38.11
CA VAL A 242 -63.64 -31.65 37.42
C VAL A 242 -64.20 -33.07 37.64
N ARG A 243 -63.37 -34.11 37.71
CA ARG A 243 -63.84 -35.48 38.05
C ARG A 243 -64.27 -35.59 39.50
N GLU A 244 -63.51 -35.01 40.43
CA GLU A 244 -63.83 -34.99 41.86
C GLU A 244 -65.16 -34.26 42.10
N GLU A 245 -65.33 -33.06 41.56
CA GLU A 245 -66.60 -32.31 41.53
C GLU A 245 -67.75 -33.13 40.94
N GLN A 246 -67.54 -33.78 39.79
CA GLN A 246 -68.54 -34.68 39.19
C GLN A 246 -68.90 -35.85 40.10
N THR A 247 -67.94 -36.47 40.80
CA THR A 247 -68.25 -37.56 41.74
C THR A 247 -69.05 -37.09 42.95
N ILE A 248 -68.76 -35.88 43.46
CA ILE A 248 -69.50 -35.25 44.56
C ILE A 248 -70.94 -34.93 44.12
N ILE A 249 -71.10 -34.26 42.97
CA ILE A 249 -72.42 -33.88 42.42
C ILE A 249 -73.28 -35.10 42.10
N LEU A 250 -72.69 -36.14 41.47
CA LEU A 250 -73.40 -37.38 41.15
C LEU A 250 -73.61 -38.29 42.38
N GLY A 251 -73.06 -37.94 43.55
CA GLY A 251 -73.16 -38.71 44.78
C GLY A 251 -72.52 -40.11 44.71
N LYS A 252 -71.68 -40.37 43.71
CA LYS A 252 -71.01 -41.66 43.51
C LYS A 252 -69.89 -41.83 44.53
N GLY A 253 -69.63 -43.06 44.97
CA GLY A 253 -68.59 -43.34 45.98
C GLY A 253 -68.95 -42.95 47.42
N GLY A 254 -70.21 -42.65 47.73
CA GLY A 254 -70.66 -42.37 49.10
C GLY A 254 -70.53 -40.91 49.55
N SER A 255 -70.16 -39.99 48.64
CA SER A 255 -69.99 -38.56 48.94
C SER A 255 -71.28 -37.84 49.41
N ARG A 256 -72.46 -38.43 49.20
CA ARG A 256 -73.74 -37.81 49.59
C ARG A 256 -74.07 -38.18 51.05
N PRO A 257 -74.09 -37.22 52.00
CA PRO A 257 -74.34 -37.53 53.40
C PRO A 257 -75.71 -38.17 53.59
N LYS A 258 -75.76 -39.33 54.27
CA LYS A 258 -77.00 -40.05 54.56
C LYS A 258 -77.80 -39.28 55.61
N LEU A 259 -78.79 -38.52 55.16
CA LEU A 259 -79.76 -37.85 56.03
C LEU A 259 -80.52 -38.90 56.86
N LYS A 260 -80.27 -38.90 58.18
CA LYS A 260 -81.04 -39.68 59.15
C LYS A 260 -82.22 -38.84 59.61
N PHE A 261 -83.40 -39.07 59.04
CA PHE A 261 -84.63 -38.45 59.53
C PHE A 261 -85.10 -39.15 60.80
N SER A 262 -85.03 -38.46 61.94
CA SER A 262 -85.74 -38.89 63.15
C SER A 262 -87.22 -38.60 62.98
N LEU A 263 -88.02 -39.62 62.69
CA LEU A 263 -89.48 -39.51 62.70
C LEU A 263 -89.94 -39.36 64.16
N ASN A 264 -89.98 -38.12 64.64
CA ASN A 264 -90.58 -37.79 65.92
C ASN A 264 -92.09 -38.05 65.78
N LYS A 265 -92.55 -39.21 66.27
CA LYS A 265 -93.97 -39.55 66.32
C LYS A 265 -94.66 -38.61 67.30
N THR A 266 -95.22 -37.51 66.79
CA THR A 266 -96.18 -36.68 67.53
C THR A 266 -97.38 -37.56 67.88
N LYS A 267 -97.61 -37.73 69.19
CA LYS A 267 -98.85 -38.29 69.73
C LYS A 267 -99.95 -37.23 69.73
#